data_AF-A0A087BZV6-F1
#
_entry.id   AF-A0A087BZV6-F1
#
_cell.length_a   1.000
_cell.length_b   1.000
_cell.length_c   1.000
_cell.angle_alpha   90.00
_cell.angle_beta   90.00
_cell.angle_gamma   90.00
#
_symmetry.space_group_name_H-M   'P 1'
#
loop_
_entity.id
_entity.type
_entity.pdbx_description
1 polymer ?
#
loop_
_entity_poly.entity_id
_entity_poly.type
_entity_poly.pdbx_seq_one_letter_code
_entity_poly.pdbx_strand_id
1 'polypeptide(L)'
;MSRHALPVKWDGHPIVWDLDVGWTPVGDFTFGGGASRLGWRGCRQCHTKILPRMISGRVMCPGPRRLVLYRCMTCGYTTVSELDDHGWHEWTLDDSDYGDQGSNYMEQGTLI
;
A
#
# COMPACT_ATOMS: atom_id res chain seq x y z
N MET A 1 10.06 10.25 7.13
CA MET A 1 10.24 8.88 6.59
C MET A 1 10.84 8.92 5.19
N SER A 2 11.69 7.95 4.82
CA SER A 2 12.26 7.89 3.45
C SER A 2 11.17 7.62 2.42
N ARG A 3 11.24 8.27 1.25
CA ARG A 3 10.30 8.03 0.12
C ARG A 3 10.26 6.57 -0.36
N HIS A 4 11.26 5.76 0.02
CA HIS A 4 11.37 4.33 -0.31
C HIS A 4 11.21 3.41 0.91
N ALA A 5 10.91 3.94 2.10
CA ALA A 5 10.68 3.11 3.28
C ALA A 5 9.45 2.21 3.05
N LEU A 6 9.55 0.95 3.47
CA LEU A 6 8.49 -0.04 3.36
C LEU A 6 8.14 -0.54 4.77
N PRO A 7 6.87 -0.84 5.05
CA PRO A 7 6.48 -1.51 6.29
C PRO A 7 7.25 -2.83 6.42
N VAL A 8 7.67 -3.16 7.64
CA VAL A 8 8.44 -4.37 7.91
C VAL A 8 7.55 -5.57 8.24
N LYS A 9 6.35 -5.31 8.78
CA LYS A 9 5.37 -6.32 9.15
C LYS A 9 3.96 -5.91 8.72
N TRP A 10 3.12 -6.92 8.54
CA TRP A 10 1.70 -6.83 8.24
C TRP A 10 0.97 -7.84 9.14
N ASP A 11 0.08 -7.34 9.98
CA ASP A 11 -0.59 -8.07 11.06
C ASP A 11 0.37 -8.85 11.94
N GLY A 12 1.44 -8.19 12.37
CA GLY A 12 2.50 -8.78 13.18
C GLY A 12 3.45 -9.75 12.44
N HIS A 13 3.20 -10.03 11.15
CA HIS A 13 4.00 -10.98 10.38
C HIS A 13 4.96 -10.27 9.42
N PRO A 14 6.22 -10.73 9.28
CA PRO A 14 7.18 -10.12 8.36
C PRO A 14 6.69 -10.08 6.92
N ILE A 15 6.93 -8.95 6.25
CA ILE A 15 6.65 -8.79 4.82
C ILE A 15 7.93 -9.05 4.02
N VAL A 16 7.81 -9.86 2.97
CA VAL A 16 8.84 -9.98 1.95
C VAL A 16 8.44 -9.13 0.76
N TRP A 17 9.14 -8.01 0.54
CA TRP A 17 8.94 -7.14 -0.61
C TRP A 17 9.74 -7.63 -1.82
N ASP A 18 9.18 -7.50 -3.02
CA ASP A 18 9.82 -7.86 -4.28
C ASP A 18 10.85 -6.78 -4.69
N LEU A 19 11.91 -6.62 -3.89
CA LEU A 19 12.92 -5.56 -4.06
C LEU A 19 13.69 -5.68 -5.39
N ASP A 20 13.85 -6.90 -5.92
CA ASP A 20 14.49 -7.15 -7.21
C ASP A 20 13.68 -6.56 -8.38
N VAL A 21 12.35 -6.53 -8.26
CA VAL A 21 11.47 -5.83 -9.21
C VAL A 21 11.46 -4.34 -8.92
N GLY A 22 11.48 -3.97 -7.64
CA GLY A 22 11.53 -2.60 -7.16
C GLY A 22 10.23 -1.83 -7.39
N TRP A 23 10.32 -0.51 -7.21
CA TRP A 23 9.17 0.38 -7.35
C TRP A 23 8.81 0.61 -8.82
N THR A 24 7.68 0.08 -9.26
CA THR A 24 7.18 0.21 -10.63
C THR A 24 6.21 1.39 -10.78
N PRO A 25 6.21 2.10 -11.92
CA PRO A 25 5.19 3.10 -12.21
C PRO A 25 3.82 2.45 -12.36
N VAL A 26 2.78 3.07 -11.80
CA VAL A 26 1.39 2.66 -12.05
C VAL A 26 0.82 3.51 -13.18
N GLY A 27 0.60 2.90 -14.33
CA GLY A 27 -0.18 3.49 -15.43
C GLY A 27 -1.67 3.26 -15.22
N ASP A 28 -2.51 4.24 -15.54
CA ASP A 28 -3.97 4.09 -15.70
C ASP A 28 -4.84 3.79 -14.45
N PHE A 29 -4.31 3.84 -13.22
CA PHE A 29 -5.12 3.64 -11.99
C PHE A 29 -5.22 4.86 -11.08
N THR A 30 -6.39 5.01 -10.44
CA THR A 30 -6.62 5.93 -9.31
C THR A 30 -6.06 5.28 -8.04
N PHE A 31 -5.36 6.06 -7.22
CA PHE A 31 -4.73 5.59 -5.99
C PHE A 31 -5.59 5.96 -4.76
N GLY A 32 -6.03 4.94 -4.01
CA GLY A 32 -6.78 5.05 -2.77
C GLY A 32 -8.30 5.13 -2.95
N GLY A 33 -8.96 3.97 -2.95
CA GLY A 33 -10.39 3.84 -2.67
C GLY A 33 -11.23 3.48 -3.88
N GLY A 34 -11.52 2.19 -4.00
CA GLY A 34 -12.62 1.67 -4.82
C GLY A 34 -12.41 1.78 -6.33
N ALA A 35 -13.10 0.92 -7.06
CA ALA A 35 -13.26 1.05 -8.49
C ALA A 35 -13.93 2.40 -8.83
N SER A 36 -13.18 3.49 -8.93
CA SER A 36 -13.65 4.67 -9.63
C SER A 36 -13.61 4.36 -11.12
N ARG A 37 -14.66 3.68 -11.57
CA ARG A 37 -15.13 3.80 -12.95
C ARG A 37 -15.22 5.29 -13.25
N LEU A 38 -14.30 5.78 -14.09
CA LEU A 38 -14.23 7.11 -14.71
C LEU A 38 -13.80 8.29 -13.80
N GLY A 39 -12.56 8.75 -13.96
CA GLY A 39 -12.33 10.21 -14.09
C GLY A 39 -11.08 10.80 -13.46
N TRP A 40 -10.69 10.43 -12.23
CA TRP A 40 -9.64 11.16 -11.53
C TRP A 40 -8.32 10.38 -11.40
N ARG A 41 -7.27 10.86 -12.07
CA ARG A 41 -5.93 10.25 -12.07
C ARG A 41 -4.97 11.11 -11.24
N GLY A 42 -4.91 10.86 -9.94
CA GLY A 42 -4.01 11.57 -9.04
C GLY A 42 -4.06 11.04 -7.62
N CYS A 43 -3.14 11.53 -6.80
CA CYS A 43 -3.17 11.24 -5.37
C CYS A 43 -4.42 11.85 -4.72
N ARG A 44 -5.18 11.05 -3.96
CA ARG A 44 -6.35 11.55 -3.21
C ARG A 44 -6.03 12.66 -2.21
N GLN A 45 -4.82 12.61 -1.62
CA GLN A 45 -4.43 13.53 -0.54
C GLN A 45 -3.96 14.90 -1.06
N CYS A 46 -3.10 14.91 -2.08
CA CYS A 46 -2.50 16.16 -2.57
C CYS A 46 -2.95 16.53 -3.99
N HIS A 47 -3.86 15.76 -4.60
CA HIS A 47 -4.42 15.97 -5.94
C HIS A 47 -3.38 16.04 -7.07
N THR A 48 -2.13 15.72 -6.78
CA THR A 48 -1.06 15.75 -7.77
C THR A 48 -1.18 14.56 -8.73
N LYS A 49 -0.97 14.85 -10.02
CA LYS A 49 -0.98 13.88 -11.13
C LYS A 49 0.29 13.02 -11.21
N ILE A 50 1.28 13.23 -10.35
CA ILE A 50 2.49 12.40 -10.32
C ILE A 50 2.02 10.95 -10.13
N LEU A 51 2.35 10.13 -11.13
CA LEU A 51 1.95 8.73 -11.19
C LEU A 51 2.47 8.03 -9.92
N PRO A 52 1.57 7.43 -9.13
CA PRO A 52 1.99 6.69 -7.95
C PRO A 52 2.89 5.53 -8.40
N ARG A 53 3.81 5.15 -7.50
CA ARG A 53 4.58 3.93 -7.69
C ARG A 53 3.99 2.83 -6.86
N MET A 54 4.11 1.60 -7.34
CA MET A 54 3.73 0.42 -6.59
C MET A 54 4.93 -0.49 -6.33
N ILE A 55 4.81 -1.32 -5.31
CA ILE A 55 5.69 -2.47 -5.09
C ILE A 55 4.85 -3.64 -4.57
N SER A 56 5.14 -4.84 -5.05
CA SER A 56 4.49 -6.05 -4.57
C SER A 56 5.27 -6.64 -3.39
N GLY A 57 4.53 -7.24 -2.46
CA GLY A 57 5.08 -7.96 -1.34
C GLY A 57 4.21 -9.13 -0.96
N ARG A 58 4.70 -9.98 -0.06
CA ARG A 58 3.99 -11.16 0.40
C ARG A 58 4.19 -11.37 1.89
N VAL A 59 3.16 -11.93 2.50
CA VAL A 59 3.20 -12.42 3.87
C VAL A 59 2.88 -13.90 3.80
N MET A 60 3.70 -14.75 4.42
CA MET A 60 3.56 -16.22 4.30
C MET A 60 2.78 -16.85 5.45
N CYS A 61 2.60 -16.15 6.56
CA CYS A 61 1.90 -16.60 7.76
C CYS A 61 0.86 -15.55 8.17
N PRO A 62 -0.36 -15.93 8.59
CA PRO A 62 -0.88 -17.28 8.76
C PRO A 62 -1.26 -18.01 7.45
N GLY A 63 -1.11 -17.36 6.31
CA GLY A 63 -1.26 -17.94 4.97
C GLY A 63 -0.65 -17.01 3.91
N PRO A 64 -0.49 -17.46 2.65
CA PRO A 64 0.08 -16.64 1.60
C PRO A 64 -0.86 -15.51 1.23
N ARG A 65 -0.56 -14.30 1.70
CA ARG A 65 -1.29 -13.07 1.40
C ARG A 65 -0.45 -12.21 0.49
N ARG A 66 -1.04 -11.71 -0.59
CA ARG A 66 -0.34 -10.82 -1.53
C ARG A 66 -0.64 -9.38 -1.15
N LEU A 67 0.42 -8.60 -0.99
CA LEU A 67 0.34 -7.18 -0.72
C LEU A 67 0.78 -6.39 -1.95
N VAL A 68 0.10 -5.29 -2.21
CA VAL A 68 0.52 -4.28 -3.18
C VAL A 68 0.51 -2.93 -2.48
N LEU A 69 1.69 -2.37 -2.24
CA LEU A 69 1.82 -1.04 -1.67
C LEU A 69 1.89 -0.02 -2.78
N TYR A 70 1.08 1.02 -2.68
CA TYR A 70 1.05 2.15 -3.60
C TYR A 70 1.46 3.42 -2.84
N ARG A 71 2.28 4.27 -3.47
CA ARG A 71 2.75 5.51 -2.85
C ARG A 71 2.71 6.68 -3.81
N CYS A 72 2.17 7.80 -3.33
CA CYS A 72 2.38 9.09 -3.96
C CYS A 72 3.80 9.57 -3.70
N MET A 73 4.59 9.71 -4.76
CA MET A 73 5.97 10.19 -4.67
C MET A 73 6.09 11.70 -4.38
N THR A 74 4.97 12.43 -4.33
CA THR A 74 4.92 13.85 -4.00
C THR A 74 4.68 14.10 -2.52
N CYS A 75 3.58 13.57 -1.97
CA CYS A 75 3.18 13.84 -0.59
C CYS A 75 3.42 12.66 0.36
N GLY A 76 3.87 11.51 -0.13
CA GLY A 76 4.12 10.33 0.70
C GLY A 76 2.86 9.55 1.12
N TYR A 77 1.66 10.01 0.74
CA TYR A 77 0.41 9.25 0.96
C TYR A 77 0.59 7.84 0.43
N THR A 78 0.31 6.85 1.27
CA THR A 78 0.57 5.43 1.01
C THR A 78 -0.70 4.62 1.29
N THR A 79 -1.04 3.71 0.39
CA THR A 79 -2.06 2.67 0.65
C THR A 79 -1.45 1.31 0.41
N VAL A 80 -1.98 0.30 1.05
CA VAL A 80 -1.68 -1.11 0.76
C VAL A 80 -2.97 -1.79 0.41
N SER A 81 -2.95 -2.56 -0.68
CA SER A 81 -4.00 -3.52 -1.00
C SER A 81 -3.53 -4.92 -0.67
N GLU A 82 -4.34 -5.68 0.06
CA GLU A 82 -4.16 -7.09 0.32
C GLU A 82 -5.14 -7.89 -0.54
N LEU A 83 -4.66 -9.00 -1.08
CA LEU A 83 -5.48 -10.05 -1.64
C LEU A 83 -5.35 -11.30 -0.78
N ASP A 84 -6.45 -11.68 -0.15
CA ASP A 84 -6.62 -12.91 0.63
C ASP A 84 -7.79 -13.77 0.07
N ASP A 85 -8.22 -14.78 0.82
CA ASP A 85 -9.32 -15.67 0.44
C ASP A 85 -10.71 -14.97 0.45
N HIS A 86 -10.82 -13.78 1.05
CA HIS A 86 -12.06 -12.99 1.15
C HIS A 86 -12.13 -11.88 0.09
N GLY A 87 -11.01 -11.57 -0.56
CA GLY A 87 -10.95 -10.71 -1.73
C GLY A 87 -9.90 -9.61 -1.62
N TRP A 88 -10.16 -8.49 -2.31
CA TRP A 88 -9.29 -7.32 -2.27
C TRP A 88 -9.73 -6.38 -1.15
N HIS A 89 -8.79 -6.06 -0.27
CA HIS A 89 -8.95 -5.12 0.83
C HIS A 89 -7.90 -4.02 0.71
N GLU A 90 -8.25 -2.76 1.06
CA GLU A 90 -7.33 -1.63 0.96
C GLU A 90 -7.29 -0.82 2.26
N TRP A 91 -6.09 -0.43 2.68
CA TRP A 91 -5.84 0.38 3.87
C TRP A 91 -4.96 1.58 3.53
N THR A 92 -5.21 2.69 4.21
CA THR A 92 -4.27 3.83 4.23
C THR A 92 -3.23 3.59 5.31
N LEU A 93 -1.95 3.81 4.97
CA LEU A 93 -0.86 3.75 5.93
C LEU A 93 -0.51 5.14 6.48
N ASP A 94 -0.14 5.18 7.75
CA ASP A 94 0.45 6.34 8.42
C ASP A 94 1.85 6.03 9.00
N ASP A 95 2.45 6.97 9.73
CA ASP A 95 3.82 6.82 10.22
C ASP A 95 3.99 5.62 11.19
N SER A 96 2.93 5.17 11.87
CA SER A 96 3.00 4.07 12.84
C SER A 96 3.21 2.71 12.17
N ASP A 97 2.68 2.53 10.96
CA ASP A 97 2.77 1.32 10.14
C ASP A 97 4.21 0.92 9.77
N TYR A 98 5.14 1.86 9.88
CA TYR A 98 6.54 1.66 9.52
C TYR A 98 7.45 1.44 10.72
N GLY A 99 6.91 1.45 11.94
CA GLY A 99 7.65 1.13 13.15
C GLY A 99 7.97 -0.36 13.26
N ASP A 100 8.68 -0.75 14.33
CA ASP A 100 9.11 -2.14 14.57
C ASP A 100 7.94 -3.14 14.73
N GLN A 101 6.76 -2.63 15.09
CA GLN A 101 5.53 -3.41 15.18
C GLN A 101 4.90 -3.64 13.79
N GLY A 102 5.21 -2.79 12.81
CA GLY A 102 4.62 -2.76 11.48
C GLY A 102 3.12 -2.47 11.48
N SER A 103 2.48 -2.72 10.34
CA SER A 103 1.04 -2.55 10.16
C SER A 103 0.26 -3.62 10.91
N ASN A 104 -0.79 -3.27 11.65
CA ASN A 104 -1.64 -4.21 12.41
C ASN A 104 -3.13 -3.95 12.21
N TYR A 105 -3.90 -4.99 11.83
CA TYR A 105 -5.34 -4.95 11.58
C TYR A 105 -6.20 -4.23 12.65
N MET A 106 -5.85 -4.35 13.94
CA MET A 106 -6.69 -3.82 15.02
C MET A 106 -6.43 -2.35 15.39
N GLU A 107 -5.38 -1.74 14.86
CA GLU A 107 -5.06 -0.32 15.09
C GLU A 107 -5.08 0.49 13.78
N GLN A 108 -5.45 -0.14 12.67
CA GLN A 108 -5.30 0.41 11.33
C GLN A 108 -6.22 1.59 11.04
N GLY A 109 -5.65 2.54 10.29
CA GLY A 109 -6.36 3.62 9.62
C GLY A 109 -7.61 3.14 8.87
N THR A 110 -8.51 4.09 8.64
CA THR A 110 -9.88 3.84 8.18
C THR A 110 -9.92 2.96 6.91
N LEU A 111 -10.61 1.82 6.99
CA LEU A 111 -11.03 1.03 5.83
C LEU A 111 -11.76 1.97 4.85
N ILE A 112 -11.33 2.00 3.59
CA ILE A 112 -11.87 2.91 2.56
C ILE A 112 -13.06 2.27 1.86
#